data_AF-A0A8T5A777-F1
#
_entry.id   AF-A0A8T5A777-F1
#
_cell.length_a   1.000
_cell.length_b   1.000
_cell.length_c   1.000
_cell.angle_alpha   90.00
_cell.angle_beta   90.00
_cell.angle_gamma   90.00
#
_symmetry.space_group_name_H-M   'P 1'
#
loop_
_entity.id
_entity.type
_entity.pdbx_description
1 polymer ?
#
loop_
_entity_poly.entity_id
_entity_poly.type
_entity_poly.pdbx_seq_one_letter_code
_entity_poly.pdbx_strand_id
1 'polypeptide(L)'
;MVEEIEAFGSPLIRATHKSTFEITREHHLTPRGDCIIAIGANKAAKDLSDRFKETAKRTGAEITIIIEASGVKEIVKACGNPNLTFTHPTDIVVRKSNYICGRTVAVRADKAACSLSRELVERLKRPWEPVRITLLVMA
;
A
#
# COMPACT_ATOMS: atom_id res chain seq x y z
N MET A 1 11.93 11.34 0.33
CA MET A 1 11.42 11.05 1.70
C MET A 1 11.04 9.58 1.78
N VAL A 2 11.12 8.98 2.97
CA VAL A 2 10.85 7.54 3.18
C VAL A 2 9.86 7.36 4.31
N GLU A 3 8.89 6.47 4.12
CA GLU A 3 8.00 5.97 5.16
C GLU A 3 8.14 4.45 5.26
N GLU A 4 8.30 3.97 6.49
CA GLU A 4 8.29 2.54 6.80
C GLU A 4 7.01 2.19 7.55
N ILE A 5 6.35 1.13 7.10
CA ILE A 5 5.09 0.62 7.65
C ILE A 5 5.31 -0.86 7.94
N GLU A 6 4.99 -1.24 9.17
CA GLU A 6 5.00 -2.64 9.61
C GLU A 6 3.57 -3.13 9.67
N ALA A 7 3.33 -4.31 9.11
CA ALA A 7 2.02 -4.95 9.04
C ALA A 7 2.18 -6.47 9.03
N PHE A 8 1.08 -7.19 8.85
CA PHE A 8 1.03 -8.64 8.95
C PHE A 8 0.26 -9.28 7.80
N GLY A 9 0.64 -10.52 7.48
CA GLY A 9 -0.10 -11.42 6.61
C GLY A 9 -1.34 -12.01 7.28
N SER A 10 -2.22 -12.59 6.46
CA SER A 10 -3.47 -13.21 6.90
C SER A 10 -3.93 -14.28 5.90
N PRO A 11 -4.46 -15.43 6.36
CA PRO A 11 -5.00 -16.49 5.49
C PRO A 11 -6.11 -16.04 4.55
N LEU A 12 -6.77 -14.92 4.85
CA LEU A 12 -7.86 -14.38 4.04
C LEU A 12 -7.39 -13.46 2.91
N ILE A 13 -6.08 -13.18 2.79
CA ILE A 13 -5.53 -12.36 1.70
C ILE A 13 -5.67 -13.09 0.37
N ARG A 14 -6.36 -12.44 -0.57
CA ARG A 14 -6.54 -12.95 -1.94
C ARG A 14 -5.61 -12.26 -2.94
N ALA A 15 -5.42 -10.96 -2.77
CA ALA A 15 -4.65 -10.10 -3.67
C ALA A 15 -5.04 -10.30 -5.15
N THR A 16 -6.33 -10.10 -5.46
CA THR A 16 -6.89 -10.32 -6.81
C THR A 16 -7.54 -9.07 -7.40
N HIS A 17 -7.65 -7.97 -6.65
CA HIS A 17 -8.24 -6.74 -7.17
C HIS A 17 -7.41 -6.19 -8.34
N LYS A 18 -8.11 -5.76 -9.40
CA LYS A 18 -7.50 -5.43 -10.71
C LYS A 18 -6.90 -4.03 -10.79
N SER A 19 -7.29 -3.12 -9.90
CA SER A 19 -6.94 -1.70 -10.01
C SER A 19 -6.34 -1.09 -8.76
N THR A 20 -6.26 -1.82 -7.65
CA THR A 20 -5.72 -1.32 -6.38
C THR A 20 -5.04 -2.43 -5.58
N PHE A 21 -4.24 -2.04 -4.61
CA PHE A 21 -3.99 -2.83 -3.40
C PHE A 21 -4.09 -1.94 -2.16
N GLU A 22 -4.31 -2.57 -1.01
CA GLU A 22 -4.62 -1.91 0.26
C GLU A 22 -3.84 -2.52 1.42
N ILE A 23 -3.38 -1.65 2.33
CA ILE A 23 -2.79 -1.98 3.62
C ILE A 23 -3.67 -1.34 4.69
N THR A 24 -4.04 -2.09 5.72
CA THR A 24 -4.98 -1.61 6.74
C THR A 24 -4.47 -1.86 8.16
N ARG A 25 -4.88 -0.97 9.09
CA ARG A 25 -4.72 -1.15 10.53
C ARG A 25 -5.63 -2.21 11.12
N GLU A 26 -6.72 -2.54 10.42
CA GLU A 26 -7.65 -3.57 10.88
C GLU A 26 -6.95 -4.92 10.99
N HIS A 27 -7.22 -5.66 12.06
CA HIS A 27 -6.64 -7.01 12.26
C HIS A 27 -7.48 -8.11 11.61
N HIS A 28 -8.70 -7.79 11.16
CA HIS A 28 -9.66 -8.77 10.66
C HIS A 28 -10.06 -8.44 9.23
N LEU A 29 -9.95 -9.45 8.36
CA LEU A 29 -10.40 -9.36 6.99
C LEU A 29 -11.79 -9.98 6.85
N THR A 30 -12.65 -9.31 6.09
CA THR A 30 -13.83 -9.98 5.54
C THR A 30 -13.45 -10.67 4.23
N PRO A 31 -14.15 -11.75 3.82
CA PRO A 31 -13.91 -12.41 2.54
C PRO A 31 -14.09 -11.52 1.29
N ARG A 32 -14.59 -10.29 1.45
CA ARG A 32 -14.78 -9.32 0.35
C ARG A 32 -13.54 -8.48 0.06
N GLY A 33 -12.54 -8.44 0.95
CA GLY A 33 -11.33 -7.63 0.79
C GLY A 33 -10.34 -8.24 -0.20
N ASP A 34 -10.62 -8.14 -1.50
CA ASP A 34 -9.77 -8.72 -2.55
C ASP A 34 -8.57 -7.83 -2.95
N CYS A 35 -8.57 -6.57 -2.51
CA CYS A 35 -7.46 -5.62 -2.67
C CYS A 35 -6.46 -5.64 -1.51
N ILE A 36 -6.81 -6.19 -0.35
CA ILE A 36 -5.97 -6.10 0.85
C ILE A 36 -4.79 -7.07 0.75
N ILE A 37 -3.60 -6.57 1.04
CA ILE A 37 -2.32 -7.28 0.96
C ILE A 37 -1.59 -7.35 2.31
N ALA A 38 -2.01 -6.56 3.31
CA ALA A 38 -1.49 -6.62 4.67
C ALA A 38 -2.48 -6.01 5.68
N ILE A 39 -2.47 -6.54 6.90
CA ILE A 39 -3.38 -6.18 8.01
C ILE A 39 -2.60 -5.76 9.25
N GLY A 40 -3.26 -5.19 10.26
CA GLY A 40 -2.62 -4.81 11.53
C GLY A 40 -1.47 -3.82 11.36
N ALA A 41 -1.55 -2.93 10.37
CA ALA A 41 -0.51 -1.96 10.09
C ALA A 41 -0.29 -0.96 11.24
N ASN A 42 0.95 -0.56 11.48
CA ASN A 42 1.27 0.46 12.49
C ASN A 42 0.89 1.89 12.04
N LYS A 43 0.75 2.13 10.74
CA LYS A 43 0.41 3.43 10.13
C LYS A 43 -0.79 3.32 9.19
N ALA A 44 -1.57 4.39 9.12
CA ALA A 44 -2.55 4.64 8.06
C ALA A 44 -2.14 5.87 7.22
N ALA A 45 -2.94 6.21 6.21
CA ALA A 45 -2.65 7.36 5.35
C ALA A 45 -2.47 8.67 6.14
N LYS A 46 -3.26 8.87 7.22
CA LYS A 46 -3.15 10.06 8.07
C LYS A 46 -1.84 10.17 8.85
N ASP A 47 -1.16 9.07 9.11
CA ASP A 47 0.00 9.02 10.01
C ASP A 47 1.34 9.15 9.27
N LEU A 48 1.32 9.17 7.94
CA LEU A 48 2.51 9.48 7.14
C LEU A 48 3.02 10.87 7.51
N SER A 49 4.33 11.07 7.53
CA SER A 49 4.93 12.36 7.88
C SER A 49 4.48 13.47 6.95
N ASP A 50 4.39 14.69 7.49
CA ASP A 50 3.99 15.86 6.69
C ASP A 50 4.97 16.10 5.53
N ARG A 51 6.27 15.88 5.74
CA ARG A 51 7.28 15.94 4.68
C ARG A 51 7.00 14.94 3.54
N PHE A 52 6.62 13.71 3.86
CA PHE A 52 6.23 12.73 2.83
C PHE A 52 4.97 13.20 2.09
N LYS A 53 3.93 13.60 2.83
CA LYS A 53 2.66 14.05 2.25
C LYS A 53 2.85 15.26 1.33
N GLU A 54 3.61 16.26 1.76
CA GLU A 54 3.93 17.45 0.97
C GLU A 54 4.69 17.10 -0.30
N THR A 55 5.68 16.21 -0.21
CA THR A 55 6.46 15.77 -1.37
C THR A 55 5.58 15.00 -2.36
N ALA A 56 4.75 14.08 -1.87
CA ALA A 56 3.82 13.30 -2.69
C ALA A 56 2.73 14.14 -3.37
N LYS A 57 2.45 15.36 -2.88
CA LYS A 57 1.54 16.31 -3.52
C LYS A 57 2.21 17.15 -4.61
N ARG A 58 3.53 17.07 -4.82
CA ARG A 58 4.18 17.83 -5.90
C ARG A 58 3.79 17.27 -7.26
N THR A 59 3.58 18.16 -8.23
CA THR A 59 3.39 17.77 -9.63
C THR A 59 4.61 17.01 -10.10
N GLY A 60 4.41 15.82 -10.69
CA GLY A 60 5.51 14.97 -11.16
C GLY A 60 6.16 14.10 -10.09
N ALA A 61 5.75 14.18 -8.82
CA ALA A 61 6.31 13.33 -7.77
C ALA A 61 6.16 11.84 -8.11
N GLU A 62 7.26 11.10 -7.95
CA GLU A 62 7.31 9.65 -8.15
C GLU A 62 7.31 8.94 -6.80
N ILE A 63 6.53 7.86 -6.70
CA ILE A 63 6.43 7.04 -5.50
C ILE A 63 6.81 5.61 -5.85
N THR A 64 7.82 5.08 -5.18
CA THR A 64 8.18 3.66 -5.22
C THR A 64 7.67 3.00 -3.94
N ILE A 65 6.91 1.93 -4.10
CA ILE A 65 6.43 1.10 -3.00
C ILE A 65 7.19 -0.22 -3.04
N ILE A 66 7.79 -0.60 -1.91
CA ILE A 66 8.46 -1.87 -1.72
C ILE A 66 7.64 -2.69 -0.72
N ILE A 67 7.32 -3.93 -1.06
CA ILE A 67 6.59 -4.88 -0.21
C ILE A 67 7.50 -6.07 0.03
N GLU A 68 7.78 -6.38 1.29
CA GLU A 68 8.72 -7.43 1.69
C GLU A 68 8.09 -8.36 2.73
N ALA A 69 8.16 -9.67 2.48
CA ALA A 69 7.73 -10.72 3.40
C ALA A 69 8.60 -11.97 3.23
N SER A 70 9.14 -12.54 4.32
CA SER A 70 9.97 -13.75 4.26
C SER A 70 11.13 -13.70 3.23
N GLY A 71 11.76 -12.53 3.02
CA GLY A 71 12.83 -12.33 2.05
C GLY A 71 12.39 -12.19 0.58
N VAL A 72 11.09 -12.34 0.30
CA VAL A 72 10.51 -12.05 -1.02
C VAL A 72 10.19 -10.57 -1.10
N LYS A 73 10.60 -9.92 -2.20
CA LYS A 73 10.45 -8.49 -2.42
C LYS A 73 9.70 -8.20 -3.71
N GLU A 74 8.74 -7.29 -3.64
CA GLU A 74 8.05 -6.74 -4.80
C GLU A 74 8.21 -5.23 -4.83
N ILE A 75 8.42 -4.69 -6.03
CA ILE A 75 8.55 -3.24 -6.26
C ILE A 75 7.40 -2.80 -7.16
N VAL A 76 6.70 -1.75 -6.72
CA VAL A 76 5.61 -1.08 -7.45
C VAL A 76 6.02 0.36 -7.70
N LYS A 77 5.83 0.84 -8.93
CA LYS A 77 6.07 2.23 -9.31
C LYS A 77 4.74 2.95 -9.49
N ALA A 78 4.62 4.14 -8.93
CA ALA A 78 3.42 4.95 -8.94
C ALA A 78 3.77 6.44 -8.93
N CYS A 79 2.75 7.29 -8.98
CA CYS A 79 2.89 8.73 -8.93
C CYS A 79 2.18 9.33 -7.71
N GLY A 80 2.73 10.45 -7.23
CA GLY A 80 2.03 11.42 -6.42
C GLY A 80 0.99 12.20 -7.21
N ASN A 81 0.24 13.06 -6.51
CA ASN A 81 -0.74 13.96 -7.11
C ASN A 81 -1.06 15.13 -6.15
N PRO A 82 -1.16 16.39 -6.65
CA PRO A 82 -1.52 17.55 -5.83
C PRO A 82 -2.80 17.42 -5.02
N ASN A 83 -3.76 16.62 -5.49
CA ASN A 83 -5.06 16.44 -4.85
C ASN A 83 -5.06 15.34 -3.77
N LEU A 84 -3.93 14.68 -3.47
CA LEU A 84 -3.88 13.69 -2.40
C LEU A 84 -4.17 14.35 -1.04
N THR A 85 -5.03 13.73 -0.24
CA THR A 85 -5.50 14.30 1.03
C THR A 85 -4.93 13.62 2.27
N PHE A 86 -4.63 12.32 2.21
CA PHE A 86 -4.04 11.54 3.32
C PHE A 86 -4.83 11.63 4.63
N THR A 87 -6.15 11.49 4.58
CA THR A 87 -7.02 11.70 5.77
C THR A 87 -7.51 10.43 6.42
N HIS A 88 -7.36 9.25 5.77
CA HIS A 88 -7.98 8.04 6.31
C HIS A 88 -7.27 7.53 7.57
N PRO A 89 -8.02 7.19 8.64
CA PRO A 89 -7.44 6.78 9.91
C PRO A 89 -6.92 5.34 9.96
N THR A 90 -7.34 4.49 9.02
CA THR A 90 -7.04 3.04 9.05
C THR A 90 -6.33 2.51 7.81
N ASP A 91 -6.49 3.14 6.64
CA ASP A 91 -6.17 2.46 5.37
C ASP A 91 -5.17 3.28 4.56
N ILE A 92 -4.36 2.55 3.80
CA ILE A 92 -3.43 3.03 2.79
C ILE A 92 -3.75 2.30 1.49
N VAL A 93 -4.12 3.04 0.45
CA VAL A 93 -4.51 2.48 -0.85
C VAL A 93 -3.63 3.04 -1.95
N VAL A 94 -3.09 2.14 -2.77
CA VAL A 94 -2.37 2.45 -4.00
C VAL A 94 -3.25 2.06 -5.18
N ARG A 95 -3.33 2.93 -6.19
CA ARG A 95 -4.29 2.81 -7.30
C ARG A 95 -3.59 2.85 -8.65
N LYS A 96 -4.05 2.04 -9.60
CA LYS A 96 -3.68 2.17 -11.03
C LYS A 96 -4.38 3.37 -11.68
N SER A 97 -5.60 3.69 -11.26
CA SER A 97 -6.36 4.85 -11.75
C SER A 97 -5.85 6.17 -11.18
N ASN A 98 -6.36 7.29 -11.69
CA ASN A 98 -6.21 8.63 -11.09
C ASN A 98 -7.25 8.98 -10.00
N TYR A 99 -8.14 8.06 -9.63
CA TYR A 99 -9.13 8.32 -8.57
C TYR A 99 -8.44 8.60 -7.23
N ILE A 100 -8.93 9.58 -6.49
CA ILE A 100 -8.37 9.99 -5.20
C ILE A 100 -9.49 10.04 -4.15
N CYS A 101 -9.19 9.50 -2.98
CA CYS A 101 -9.97 9.66 -1.75
C CYS A 101 -9.01 9.70 -0.56
N GLY A 102 -9.52 9.90 0.67
CA GLY A 102 -8.70 10.00 1.88
C GLY A 102 -7.72 8.86 2.15
N ARG A 103 -7.98 7.66 1.59
CA ARG A 103 -7.14 6.46 1.69
C ARG A 103 -5.96 6.45 0.72
N THR A 104 -6.07 7.23 -0.35
CA THR A 104 -5.18 7.11 -1.51
C THR A 104 -3.85 7.77 -1.19
N VAL A 105 -2.76 7.01 -1.34
CA VAL A 105 -1.39 7.51 -1.11
C VAL A 105 -0.57 7.61 -2.39
N ALA A 106 -0.96 6.88 -3.44
CA ALA A 106 -0.34 6.92 -4.75
C ALA A 106 -1.34 6.51 -5.85
N VAL A 107 -1.17 7.08 -7.04
CA VAL A 107 -2.01 6.86 -8.23
C VAL A 107 -1.13 6.43 -9.42
N ARG A 108 -1.74 5.99 -10.52
CA ARG A 108 -1.01 5.53 -11.73
C ARG A 108 0.04 4.46 -11.44
N ALA A 109 -0.27 3.57 -10.50
CA ALA A 109 0.59 2.42 -10.21
C ALA A 109 0.69 1.47 -11.41
N ASP A 110 1.89 0.93 -11.64
CA ASP A 110 2.15 -0.11 -12.64
C ASP A 110 1.48 -1.45 -12.27
N LYS A 111 1.39 -1.74 -10.97
CA LYS A 111 0.83 -2.96 -10.39
C LYS A 111 -0.39 -2.69 -9.50
N ALA A 112 -1.34 -3.62 -9.55
CA ALA A 112 -2.42 -3.76 -8.57
C ALA A 112 -2.21 -5.04 -7.76
N ALA A 113 -3.12 -5.37 -6.84
CA ALA A 113 -3.05 -6.60 -6.05
C ALA A 113 -2.93 -7.85 -6.94
N CYS A 114 -3.71 -7.93 -8.03
CA CYS A 114 -3.63 -9.04 -8.99
C CYS A 114 -2.30 -9.15 -9.73
N SER A 115 -1.50 -8.08 -9.77
CA SER A 115 -0.22 -8.01 -10.48
C SER A 115 0.96 -8.44 -9.62
N LEU A 116 0.78 -8.58 -8.30
CA LEU A 116 1.83 -9.04 -7.40
C LEU A 116 2.22 -10.48 -7.74
N SER A 117 3.50 -10.80 -7.60
CA SER A 117 4.01 -12.16 -7.81
C SER A 117 3.26 -13.16 -6.92
N ARG A 118 2.98 -14.35 -7.47
CA ARG A 118 2.28 -15.39 -6.70
C ARG A 118 3.11 -15.87 -5.52
N GLU A 119 4.44 -15.87 -5.66
CA GLU A 119 5.35 -16.17 -4.56
C GLU A 119 5.15 -15.20 -3.37
N LEU A 120 5.11 -13.89 -3.61
CA LEU A 120 4.84 -12.92 -2.54
C LEU A 120 3.47 -13.16 -1.93
N VAL A 121 2.42 -13.34 -2.75
CA VAL A 121 1.05 -13.54 -2.25
C VAL A 121 0.95 -14.78 -1.35
N GLU A 122 1.65 -15.86 -1.66
CA GLU A 122 1.69 -17.04 -0.78
C GLU A 122 2.40 -16.78 0.56
N ARG A 123 3.35 -15.83 0.63
CA ARG A 123 3.89 -15.36 1.93
C ARG A 123 2.86 -14.51 2.68
N LEU A 124 2.22 -13.56 2.00
CA LEU A 124 1.22 -12.68 2.62
C LEU A 124 0.03 -13.45 3.19
N LYS A 125 -0.30 -14.64 2.65
CA LYS A 125 -1.34 -15.52 3.19
C LYS A 125 -0.99 -16.20 4.52
N ARG A 126 0.27 -16.20 4.93
CA ARG A 126 0.67 -16.85 6.17
C ARG A 126 0.16 -16.02 7.37
N PRO A 127 -0.43 -16.66 8.38
CA PRO A 127 -1.00 -15.95 9.52
C PRO A 127 0.11 -15.22 10.28
N TRP A 128 -0.08 -13.92 10.50
CA TRP A 128 0.85 -13.07 11.26
C TRP A 128 2.26 -13.00 10.67
N GLU A 129 2.43 -13.33 9.40
CA GLU A 129 3.71 -13.16 8.69
C GLU A 129 4.09 -11.68 8.71
N PRO A 130 5.29 -11.30 9.18
CA PRO A 130 5.71 -9.91 9.14
C PRO A 130 5.81 -9.40 7.70
N VAL A 131 5.11 -8.30 7.42
CA VAL A 131 5.17 -7.60 6.14
C VAL A 131 5.72 -6.22 6.37
N ARG A 132 6.81 -5.89 5.66
CA ARG A 132 7.37 -4.54 5.65
C ARG A 132 6.96 -3.85 4.36
N ILE A 133 6.44 -2.64 4.49
CA ILE A 133 6.11 -1.78 3.36
C ILE A 133 6.93 -0.50 3.49
N THR A 134 7.70 -0.19 2.45
CA THR A 134 8.45 1.06 2.36
C THR A 134 7.88 1.92 1.24
N LEU A 135 7.51 3.16 1.54
CA LEU A 135 7.13 4.17 0.55
C LEU A 135 8.27 5.16 0.39
N LEU A 136 8.85 5.22 -0.81
CA LEU A 136 9.88 6.20 -1.17
C LEU A 136 9.27 7.20 -2.14
N VAL A 137 9.29 8.48 -1.77
CA VAL A 137 8.88 9.58 -2.66
C VAL A 137 10.07 10.44 -3.02
N MET A 138 10.21 10.72 -4.32
CA MET A 138 11.20 11.64 -4.90
C MET A 138 10.46 12.82 -5.53
N ALA A 139 11.04 14.02 -5.37
CA ALA A 139 10.54 15.25 -5.96
C ALA A 139 11.31 15.59 -7.23
#